data_AF-A0A8S0QSU2-F1
#
_entry.id   AF-A0A8S0QSU2-F1
#
_cell.length_a   1.000
_cell.length_b   1.000
_cell.length_c   1.000
_cell.angle_alpha   90.00
_cell.angle_beta   90.00
_cell.angle_gamma   90.00
#
_symmetry.space_group_name_H-M   'P 1'
#
loop_
_entity.id
_entity.type
_entity.pdbx_description
1 polymer ?
#
loop_
_entity_poly.entity_id
_entity_poly.type
_entity_poly.pdbx_seq_one_letter_code
_entity_poly.pdbx_strand_id
1 'polypeptide(L)'
;MTELALQCWGISGCQTRCGDIDVPFPFGFGPNCSLDESFFITCNESYNPPKPYLNLGEIEVIDISLLGQMSIAASVASDCYDKSGSPVNGSISELALSEFHISSTQNEFTVIGCDTHAYLQSSDKWKQRIVGCVSLCGDIKDVVNGSCSGIGCCQSSILRDLRTFRLILQVFKITLGWKLSIHVAMLLWLKQRLLSSRLLDLKDLQKQKTVPVVLDWSIGNVTCQVAKKNLSTSGCGAMHSQCIDSSNGLGYHCSCSTGFEGNPYLVDGCHDIDECISTPCEGTCINTLGSYLCSCPTGFEDDGKKDGTGLIFPAVGSSWIFWIAFDTARSVAFLHSNCGVAHGDITSLSIVLNSVYNVKVSLPLLSEWSDTYGYWNTEKLNTWKKLTEESDVYSFGVVLAELLTGDMVINFREADYFFSAIREDRLPEILPPRLVSEANIEQLKHVAMLAERCLRHIWGDTKNGGSGNGAESCFKYALAR
;
A
#
# COMPACT_ATOMS: atom_id res chain seq x y z
N MET A 1 -18.72 -10.96 0.13
CA MET A 1 -19.04 -11.06 1.57
C MET A 1 -19.69 -12.40 1.82
N THR A 2 -19.19 -13.17 2.77
CA THR A 2 -19.81 -14.41 3.26
C THR A 2 -21.10 -14.08 4.04
N GLU A 3 -22.05 -15.02 4.13
CA GLU A 3 -23.35 -14.83 4.82
C GLU A 3 -23.22 -14.34 6.27
N LEU A 4 -22.11 -14.59 6.95
CA LEU A 4 -21.83 -14.12 8.31
C LEU A 4 -21.58 -12.60 8.38
N ALA A 5 -21.01 -11.98 7.34
CA ALA A 5 -20.71 -10.53 7.33
C ALA A 5 -21.98 -9.67 7.20
N LEU A 6 -23.04 -10.20 6.58
CA LEU A 6 -24.33 -9.51 6.45
C LEU A 6 -25.05 -9.34 7.79
N GLN A 7 -24.76 -10.19 8.78
CA GLN A 7 -25.43 -10.18 10.08
C GLN A 7 -24.88 -9.09 11.04
N CYS A 8 -23.72 -8.51 10.72
CA CYS A 8 -23.05 -7.46 11.50
C CYS A 8 -23.14 -6.08 10.86
N TRP A 9 -23.89 -5.90 9.76
CA TRP A 9 -23.92 -4.62 9.04
C TRP A 9 -25.02 -3.66 9.54
N GLY A 10 -26.07 -4.18 10.18
CA GLY A 10 -27.15 -3.37 10.75
C GLY A 10 -27.86 -4.05 11.92
N ILE A 11 -28.88 -3.39 12.49
CA ILE A 11 -29.63 -3.90 13.64
C ILE A 11 -30.39 -5.18 13.26
N SER A 12 -30.40 -6.18 14.14
CA SER A 12 -31.13 -7.43 13.93
C SER A 12 -32.62 -7.18 13.62
N GLY A 13 -33.11 -7.72 12.50
CA GLY A 13 -34.48 -7.51 12.01
C GLY A 13 -34.66 -6.28 11.12
N CYS A 14 -33.63 -5.44 10.94
CA CYS A 14 -33.63 -4.34 9.98
C CYS A 14 -33.02 -4.76 8.64
N GLN A 15 -33.58 -4.23 7.56
CA GLN A 15 -32.99 -4.38 6.24
C GLN A 15 -31.68 -3.58 6.15
N THR A 16 -30.66 -4.14 5.52
CA THR A 16 -29.31 -3.55 5.42
C THR A 16 -28.86 -3.33 3.99
N ARG A 17 -29.74 -3.53 3.01
CA ARG A 17 -29.41 -3.44 1.59
C ARG A 17 -30.58 -2.91 0.77
N CYS A 18 -30.30 -2.01 -0.17
CA CYS A 18 -31.26 -1.51 -1.14
C CYS A 18 -30.68 -1.65 -2.55
N GLY A 19 -31.21 -2.60 -3.32
CA GLY A 19 -30.62 -3.00 -4.59
C GLY A 19 -29.21 -3.54 -4.40
N ASP A 20 -28.24 -2.91 -5.06
CA ASP A 20 -26.84 -3.30 -4.99
C ASP A 20 -26.07 -2.64 -3.84
N ILE A 21 -26.66 -1.64 -3.17
CA ILE A 21 -25.98 -0.79 -2.18
C ILE A 21 -26.25 -1.29 -0.76
N ASP A 22 -25.17 -1.46 0.01
CA ASP A 22 -25.21 -1.77 1.42
C ASP A 22 -25.48 -0.49 2.23
N VAL A 23 -26.45 -0.56 3.15
CA VAL A 23 -26.86 0.54 4.03
C VAL A 23 -26.63 0.09 5.47
N PRO A 24 -25.44 0.33 6.02
CA PRO A 24 -25.12 -0.03 7.39
C PRO A 24 -25.68 0.96 8.41
N PHE A 25 -25.95 0.47 9.63
CA PHE A 25 -26.19 1.34 10.78
C PHE A 25 -24.95 2.26 11.00
N PRO A 26 -25.09 3.58 11.24
CA PRO A 26 -26.26 4.30 11.74
C PRO A 26 -27.36 4.61 10.72
N PHE A 27 -27.15 4.32 9.44
CA PHE A 27 -28.18 4.47 8.41
C PHE A 27 -29.12 3.27 8.39
N GLY A 28 -30.38 3.49 8.00
CA GLY A 28 -31.32 2.38 7.89
C GLY A 28 -32.69 2.76 7.36
N PHE A 29 -33.53 1.74 7.20
CA PHE A 29 -34.87 1.85 6.62
C PHE A 29 -35.94 1.63 7.70
N GLY A 30 -36.86 2.57 7.82
CA GLY A 30 -37.98 2.45 8.77
C GLY A 30 -37.64 2.92 10.19
N PRO A 31 -38.66 2.99 11.06
CA PRO A 31 -38.51 3.46 12.44
C PRO A 31 -37.63 2.51 13.26
N ASN A 32 -36.72 3.07 14.06
CA ASN A 32 -35.74 2.37 14.92
C ASN A 32 -34.66 1.54 14.20
N CYS A 33 -34.55 1.63 12.87
CA CYS A 33 -33.48 1.00 12.10
C CYS A 33 -32.35 1.96 11.71
N SER A 34 -32.54 3.27 11.95
CA SER A 34 -31.51 4.30 11.86
C SER A 34 -31.24 4.91 13.24
N LEU A 35 -30.10 5.58 13.40
CA LEU A 35 -29.73 6.24 14.65
C LEU A 35 -30.72 7.34 15.05
N ASP A 36 -31.11 8.16 14.07
CA ASP A 36 -32.14 9.19 14.17
C ASP A 36 -32.73 9.47 12.77
N GLU A 37 -33.60 10.48 12.67
CA GLU A 37 -34.26 10.86 11.40
C GLU A 37 -33.29 11.36 10.32
N SER A 38 -32.13 11.91 10.70
CA SER A 38 -31.14 12.40 9.73
C SER A 38 -30.42 11.26 8.98
N PHE A 39 -30.32 10.09 9.61
CA PHE A 39 -29.73 8.87 9.03
C PHE A 39 -30.76 7.97 8.33
N PHE A 40 -32.01 8.42 8.20
CA PHE A 40 -33.06 7.66 7.54
C PHE A 40 -32.83 7.57 6.01
N ILE A 41 -32.87 6.36 5.48
CA ILE A 41 -32.77 6.08 4.04
C ILE A 41 -34.11 5.54 3.53
N THR A 42 -34.56 6.08 2.40
CA THR A 42 -35.73 5.58 1.66
C THR A 42 -35.26 4.68 0.53
N CYS A 43 -35.68 3.41 0.52
CA CYS A 43 -35.44 2.52 -0.63
C CYS A 43 -36.59 2.66 -1.63
N ASN A 44 -36.30 3.20 -2.81
CA ASN A 44 -37.29 3.31 -3.89
C ASN A 44 -37.30 2.05 -4.75
N GLU A 45 -38.32 1.23 -4.55
CA GLU A 45 -38.53 -0.04 -5.26
C GLU A 45 -39.10 0.13 -6.68
N SER A 46 -39.39 1.35 -7.11
CA SER A 46 -39.86 1.62 -8.48
C SER A 46 -38.76 1.40 -9.53
N TYR A 47 -37.50 1.34 -9.10
CA TYR A 47 -36.34 1.06 -9.95
C TYR A 47 -35.94 -0.42 -9.86
N ASN A 48 -35.29 -0.92 -10.91
CA ASN A 48 -34.72 -2.27 -10.93
C ASN A 48 -33.22 -2.21 -11.31
N PRO A 49 -32.29 -2.44 -10.37
CA PRO A 49 -32.53 -2.73 -8.95
C PRO A 49 -33.05 -1.49 -8.16
N PRO A 50 -33.67 -1.69 -6.98
CA PRO A 50 -34.10 -0.60 -6.10
C PRO A 50 -32.97 0.36 -5.75
N LYS A 51 -33.31 1.63 -5.52
CA LYS A 51 -32.31 2.69 -5.28
C LYS A 51 -32.51 3.39 -3.93
N PRO A 52 -31.44 3.61 -3.14
CA PRO A 52 -31.54 4.32 -1.86
C PRO A 52 -31.53 5.84 -2.03
N TYR A 53 -32.30 6.54 -1.19
CA TYR A 53 -32.43 8.00 -1.19
C TYR A 53 -32.39 8.62 0.22
N LEU A 54 -31.77 9.78 0.32
CA LEU A 54 -31.75 10.68 1.47
C LEU A 54 -32.83 11.78 1.36
N ASN A 55 -33.02 12.52 2.46
CA ASN A 55 -33.90 13.69 2.55
C ASN A 55 -35.33 13.39 2.03
N LEU A 56 -35.94 12.32 2.55
CA LEU A 56 -37.29 11.88 2.17
C LEU A 56 -37.46 11.53 0.68
N GLY A 57 -36.39 11.12 -0.01
CA GLY A 57 -36.47 10.62 -1.39
C GLY A 57 -35.89 11.55 -2.45
N GLU A 58 -35.29 12.67 -2.07
CA GLU A 58 -34.82 13.69 -3.02
C GLU A 58 -33.42 13.42 -3.58
N ILE A 59 -32.53 12.81 -2.78
CA ILE A 59 -31.11 12.69 -3.09
C ILE A 59 -30.72 11.22 -3.16
N GLU A 60 -30.36 10.72 -4.34
CA GLU A 60 -29.90 9.32 -4.52
C GLU A 60 -28.56 9.10 -3.81
N VAL A 61 -28.47 8.03 -3.03
CA VAL A 61 -27.24 7.58 -2.38
C VAL A 61 -26.54 6.56 -3.28
N ILE A 62 -25.24 6.77 -3.49
CA ILE A 62 -24.40 5.91 -4.33
C ILE A 62 -23.64 4.90 -3.48
N ASP A 63 -23.12 5.33 -2.33
CA ASP A 63 -22.31 4.49 -1.44
C ASP A 63 -22.25 5.07 -0.03
N ILE A 64 -22.08 4.23 0.98
CA ILE A 64 -21.97 4.63 2.40
C ILE A 64 -20.76 3.94 3.02
N SER A 65 -19.85 4.73 3.57
CA SER A 65 -18.69 4.25 4.31
C SER A 65 -18.84 4.54 5.80
N LEU A 66 -18.56 3.53 6.63
CA LEU A 66 -18.52 3.64 8.09
C LEU A 66 -17.39 4.55 8.60
N LEU A 67 -16.44 4.93 7.73
CA LEU A 67 -15.34 5.84 8.05
C LEU A 67 -15.73 7.33 7.93
N GLY A 68 -17.02 7.66 8.11
CA GLY A 68 -17.51 9.04 8.13
C GLY A 68 -17.67 9.70 6.76
N GLN A 69 -17.78 8.90 5.69
CA GLN A 69 -18.01 9.41 4.33
C GLN A 69 -19.20 8.72 3.66
N MET A 70 -19.91 9.44 2.81
CA MET A 70 -20.91 8.86 1.92
C MET A 70 -20.90 9.54 0.56
N SER A 71 -21.31 8.84 -0.49
CA SER A 71 -21.39 9.38 -1.85
C SER A 71 -22.84 9.51 -2.27
N ILE A 72 -23.20 10.65 -2.86
CA ILE A 72 -24.54 10.94 -3.37
C ILE A 72 -24.51 11.34 -4.85
N ALA A 73 -25.62 11.19 -5.56
CA ALA A 73 -25.77 11.71 -6.91
C ALA A 73 -26.26 13.15 -6.86
N ALA A 74 -25.36 14.11 -7.05
CA ALA A 74 -25.70 15.53 -7.09
C ALA A 74 -25.97 15.97 -8.54
N SER A 75 -26.93 16.88 -8.71
CA SER A 75 -27.28 17.43 -10.03
C SER A 75 -26.18 18.33 -10.59
N VAL A 76 -26.04 18.31 -11.92
CA VAL A 76 -25.11 19.16 -12.66
C VAL A 76 -25.83 20.44 -13.11
N ALA A 77 -25.22 21.60 -12.86
CA ALA A 77 -25.71 22.87 -13.41
C ALA A 77 -25.21 23.02 -14.86
N SER A 78 -26.09 23.40 -15.76
CA SER A 78 -25.76 23.53 -17.18
C SER A 78 -26.45 24.75 -17.79
N ASP A 79 -25.84 25.33 -18.81
CA ASP A 79 -26.39 26.41 -19.62
C ASP A 79 -26.07 26.12 -21.09
N CYS A 80 -27.11 25.88 -21.89
CA CYS A 80 -27.01 25.42 -23.27
C CYS A 80 -27.57 26.45 -24.24
N TYR A 81 -26.84 26.69 -25.32
CA TYR A 81 -27.15 27.64 -26.38
C TYR A 81 -27.24 26.94 -27.74
N ASP A 82 -28.15 27.40 -28.60
CA ASP A 82 -28.22 26.93 -29.97
C ASP A 82 -27.09 27.53 -30.83
N LYS A 83 -27.00 27.11 -32.10
CA LYS A 83 -26.00 27.64 -33.04
C LYS A 83 -26.18 29.14 -33.34
N SER A 84 -27.35 29.71 -33.07
CA SER A 84 -27.62 31.15 -33.17
C SER A 84 -27.29 31.92 -31.89
N GLY A 85 -26.91 31.22 -30.81
CA GLY A 85 -26.61 31.83 -29.51
C GLY A 85 -27.86 32.18 -28.69
N SER A 86 -29.02 31.60 -29.03
CA SER A 86 -30.22 31.69 -28.21
C SER A 86 -30.14 30.65 -27.09
N PRO A 87 -30.53 31.01 -25.85
CA PRO A 87 -30.61 30.05 -24.76
C PRO A 87 -31.66 28.98 -25.11
N VAL A 88 -31.27 27.72 -25.02
CA VAL A 88 -32.14 26.56 -25.32
C VAL A 88 -32.66 25.95 -24.03
N ASN A 89 -31.75 25.66 -23.11
CA ASN A 89 -32.07 24.99 -21.87
C ASN A 89 -30.97 25.28 -20.84
N GLY A 90 -31.35 25.58 -19.60
CA GLY A 90 -30.43 25.75 -18.50
C GLY A 90 -30.96 25.05 -17.24
N SER A 91 -30.07 24.46 -16.45
CA SER A 91 -30.37 23.87 -15.16
C SER A 91 -29.62 24.60 -14.06
N ILE A 92 -30.35 25.00 -13.02
CA ILE A 92 -29.77 25.38 -11.73
C ILE A 92 -29.54 24.09 -10.95
N SER A 93 -28.43 24.00 -10.22
CA SER A 93 -28.20 22.92 -9.26
C SER A 93 -28.17 23.51 -7.86
N GLU A 94 -29.02 22.97 -6.99
CA GLU A 94 -29.11 23.32 -5.59
C GLU A 94 -29.11 22.02 -4.78
N LEU A 95 -28.32 22.03 -3.71
CA LEU A 95 -28.26 20.92 -2.77
C LEU A 95 -28.46 21.48 -1.37
N ALA A 96 -29.50 21.01 -0.71
CA ALA A 96 -29.77 21.32 0.68
C ALA A 96 -29.60 20.05 1.52
N LEU A 97 -28.60 20.04 2.40
CA LEU A 97 -28.40 18.98 3.38
C LEU A 97 -28.71 19.55 4.77
N SER A 98 -29.41 18.77 5.59
CA SER A 98 -29.72 19.13 6.97
C SER A 98 -28.49 18.99 7.88
N GLU A 99 -27.96 17.77 7.96
CA GLU A 99 -26.92 17.39 8.93
C GLU A 99 -25.57 17.00 8.33
N PHE A 100 -25.51 16.77 7.02
CA PHE A 100 -24.29 16.32 6.33
C PHE A 100 -23.53 17.50 5.70
N HIS A 101 -22.21 17.41 5.67
CA HIS A 101 -21.34 18.42 5.08
C HIS A 101 -20.70 17.89 3.80
N ILE A 102 -20.43 18.76 2.84
CA ILE A 102 -19.73 18.39 1.62
C ILE A 102 -18.24 18.32 1.90
N SER A 103 -17.63 17.20 1.52
CA SER A 103 -16.23 16.97 1.82
C SER A 103 -15.32 17.88 1.01
N SER A 104 -14.69 18.84 1.68
CA SER A 104 -13.76 19.80 1.05
C SER A 104 -12.45 19.19 0.58
N THR A 105 -12.15 17.97 1.03
CA THR A 105 -10.93 17.24 0.67
C THR A 105 -11.15 16.20 -0.42
N GLN A 106 -12.40 15.78 -0.64
CA GLN A 106 -12.74 14.79 -1.66
C GLN A 106 -13.39 15.41 -2.89
N ASN A 107 -13.94 16.62 -2.79
CA ASN A 107 -14.62 17.28 -3.91
C ASN A 107 -13.92 18.57 -4.35
N GLU A 108 -13.96 18.83 -5.65
CA GLU A 108 -13.43 20.02 -6.28
C GLU A 108 -14.52 20.70 -7.12
N PHE A 109 -14.66 22.01 -6.99
CA PHE A 109 -15.63 22.75 -7.80
C PHE A 109 -15.08 22.94 -9.20
N THR A 110 -15.79 22.44 -10.20
CA THR A 110 -15.34 22.40 -11.59
C THR A 110 -16.33 23.11 -12.50
N VAL A 111 -15.82 23.97 -13.37
CA VAL A 111 -16.56 24.68 -14.41
C VAL A 111 -15.94 24.34 -15.76
N ILE A 112 -16.76 23.94 -16.72
CA ILE A 112 -16.35 23.57 -18.07
C ILE A 112 -17.13 24.44 -19.04
N GLY A 113 -16.42 25.13 -19.93
CA GLY A 113 -17.03 26.08 -20.82
C GLY A 113 -16.08 27.20 -21.24
N CYS A 114 -16.47 27.98 -22.25
CA CYS A 114 -15.76 29.17 -22.67
C CYS A 114 -16.58 30.43 -22.41
N ASP A 115 -15.91 31.50 -21.99
CA ASP A 115 -16.52 32.76 -21.57
C ASP A 115 -17.60 32.55 -20.50
N THR A 116 -17.24 31.79 -19.46
CA THR A 116 -18.18 31.31 -18.45
C THR A 116 -17.62 31.46 -17.06
N HIS A 117 -18.47 31.90 -16.15
CA HIS A 117 -18.18 31.85 -14.73
C HIS A 117 -19.30 31.12 -13.99
N ALA A 118 -18.93 30.46 -12.90
CA ALA A 118 -19.91 29.94 -11.97
C ALA A 118 -19.51 30.24 -10.54
N TYR A 119 -20.53 30.40 -9.71
CA TYR A 119 -20.40 30.63 -8.29
C TYR A 119 -21.05 29.50 -7.53
N LEU A 120 -20.33 28.95 -6.55
CA LEU A 120 -20.88 28.15 -5.49
C LEU A 120 -21.18 29.09 -4.32
N GLN A 121 -22.47 29.34 -4.09
CA GLN A 121 -22.95 30.18 -3.02
C GLN A 121 -23.50 29.30 -1.89
N SER A 122 -23.02 29.54 -0.67
CA SER A 122 -23.56 28.93 0.54
C SER A 122 -24.03 30.01 1.51
N SER A 123 -25.19 29.76 2.10
CA SER A 123 -25.83 30.69 3.04
C SER A 123 -25.99 30.02 4.39
N ASP A 124 -25.05 30.29 5.30
CA ASP A 124 -25.15 29.84 6.69
C ASP A 124 -25.55 31.02 7.58
N LYS A 125 -26.80 31.02 8.04
CA LYS A 125 -27.42 32.03 8.93
C LYS A 125 -27.31 33.47 8.37
N TRP A 126 -26.19 34.14 8.63
CA TRP A 126 -25.92 35.58 8.37
C TRP A 126 -24.66 35.84 7.53
N LYS A 127 -23.94 34.81 7.10
CA LYS A 127 -22.73 34.97 6.26
C LYS A 127 -22.94 34.25 4.93
N GLN A 128 -22.86 35.02 3.84
CA GLN A 128 -22.76 34.46 2.50
C GLN A 128 -21.31 34.12 2.21
N ARG A 129 -21.06 32.86 1.88
CA ARG A 129 -19.77 32.36 1.45
C ARG A 129 -19.87 32.02 -0.03
N ILE A 130 -18.92 32.53 -0.82
CA ILE A 130 -18.94 32.39 -2.28
C ILE A 130 -17.58 31.89 -2.74
N VAL A 131 -17.58 30.82 -3.53
CA VAL A 131 -16.43 30.33 -4.29
C VAL A 131 -16.75 30.53 -5.76
N GLY A 132 -15.82 31.12 -6.52
CA GLY A 132 -16.00 31.38 -7.94
C GLY A 132 -14.97 30.62 -8.77
N CYS A 133 -15.38 30.22 -9.98
CA CYS A 133 -14.48 29.75 -11.01
C CYS A 133 -14.82 30.43 -12.33
N VAL A 134 -13.80 30.85 -13.07
CA VAL A 134 -13.95 31.52 -14.37
C VAL A 134 -13.12 30.76 -15.39
N SER A 135 -13.74 30.48 -16.54
CA SER A 135 -13.10 29.84 -17.68
C SER A 135 -13.25 30.70 -18.93
N LEU A 136 -12.14 30.95 -19.61
CA LEU A 136 -12.03 31.76 -20.82
C LEU A 136 -11.39 30.92 -21.93
N CYS A 137 -11.78 31.11 -23.18
CA CYS A 137 -11.01 30.49 -24.26
C CYS A 137 -11.03 31.34 -25.53
N GLY A 138 -9.88 31.39 -26.21
CA GLY A 138 -9.74 31.98 -27.53
C GLY A 138 -10.42 31.06 -28.54
N ASP A 139 -9.95 29.84 -28.71
CA ASP A 139 -10.53 28.78 -29.54
C ASP A 139 -10.68 27.50 -28.70
N ILE A 140 -11.58 26.59 -29.10
CA ILE A 140 -11.69 25.28 -28.44
C ILE A 140 -10.39 24.47 -28.55
N LYS A 141 -9.59 24.74 -29.58
CA LYS A 141 -8.25 24.15 -29.79
C LYS A 141 -7.22 24.60 -28.75
N ASP A 142 -7.46 25.71 -28.06
CA ASP A 142 -6.55 26.23 -27.03
C ASP A 142 -6.70 25.45 -25.71
N VAL A 143 -7.73 24.60 -25.60
CA VAL A 143 -7.99 23.78 -24.43
C VAL A 143 -7.01 22.61 -24.40
N VAL A 144 -6.10 22.64 -23.43
CA VAL A 144 -5.09 21.59 -23.24
C VAL A 144 -5.72 20.39 -22.55
N ASN A 145 -5.69 19.23 -23.22
CA ASN A 145 -6.19 17.98 -22.65
C ASN A 145 -5.53 17.67 -21.30
N GLY A 146 -6.34 17.45 -20.27
CA GLY A 146 -5.90 17.12 -18.92
C GLY A 146 -5.51 18.32 -18.05
N SER A 147 -5.63 19.56 -18.54
CA SER A 147 -5.42 20.78 -17.76
C SER A 147 -6.75 21.53 -17.53
N CYS A 148 -6.99 21.99 -16.30
CA CYS A 148 -8.18 22.74 -15.91
C CYS A 148 -7.78 23.97 -15.08
N SER A 149 -7.14 24.94 -15.75
CA SER A 149 -6.50 26.10 -15.11
C SER A 149 -7.08 27.45 -15.56
N GLY A 150 -8.33 27.45 -16.02
CA GLY A 150 -9.06 28.64 -16.48
C GLY A 150 -9.18 28.75 -18.01
N ILE A 151 -8.63 27.81 -18.78
CA ILE A 151 -8.76 27.76 -20.24
C ILE A 151 -9.70 26.62 -20.63
N GLY A 152 -10.94 26.93 -21.02
CA GLY A 152 -11.99 25.94 -21.32
C GLY A 152 -12.49 25.10 -20.12
N CYS A 153 -11.73 25.08 -19.02
CA CYS A 153 -12.07 24.45 -17.76
C CYS A 153 -11.42 25.23 -16.61
N CYS A 154 -12.15 25.41 -15.49
CA CYS A 154 -11.65 25.98 -14.25
C CYS A 154 -11.98 25.07 -13.06
N GLN A 155 -11.01 24.88 -12.17
CA GLN A 155 -11.15 24.14 -10.92
C GLN A 155 -10.83 25.03 -9.72
N SER A 156 -11.62 24.90 -8.64
CA SER A 156 -11.39 25.59 -7.38
C SER A 156 -11.69 24.68 -6.19
N SER A 157 -10.90 24.80 -5.14
CA SER A 157 -11.21 24.19 -3.85
C SER A 157 -12.52 24.74 -3.28
N ILE A 158 -13.29 23.89 -2.61
CA ILE A 158 -14.50 24.31 -1.89
C ILE A 158 -14.17 24.68 -0.44
N LEU A 159 -15.06 25.46 0.19
CA LEU A 159 -14.92 25.86 1.59
C LEU A 159 -15.25 24.69 2.52
N ARG A 160 -14.69 24.73 3.73
CA ARG A 160 -15.06 23.80 4.81
C ARG A 160 -16.46 24.14 5.35
N ASP A 161 -17.10 23.12 5.92
CA ASP A 161 -18.39 23.19 6.61
C ASP A 161 -19.59 23.56 5.73
N LEU A 162 -19.54 23.27 4.43
CA LEU A 162 -20.66 23.54 3.52
C LEU A 162 -21.75 22.47 3.67
N ARG A 163 -22.92 22.84 4.20
CA ARG A 163 -24.13 21.97 4.24
C ARG A 163 -25.06 22.20 3.06
N THR A 164 -25.25 23.46 2.70
CA THR A 164 -26.11 23.86 1.60
C THR A 164 -25.32 24.64 0.57
N PHE A 165 -25.58 24.40 -0.71
CA PHE A 165 -25.07 25.26 -1.76
C PHE A 165 -26.06 25.43 -2.90
N ARG A 166 -25.90 26.57 -3.58
CA ARG A 166 -26.52 26.86 -4.85
C ARG A 166 -25.43 27.14 -5.88
N LEU A 167 -25.45 26.40 -6.98
CA LEU A 167 -24.59 26.63 -8.13
C LEU A 167 -25.28 27.59 -9.09
N ILE A 168 -24.64 28.72 -9.31
CA ILE A 168 -25.09 29.74 -10.25
C ILE A 168 -24.08 29.78 -11.38
N LEU A 169 -24.49 29.28 -12.55
CA LEU A 169 -23.71 29.33 -13.79
C LEU A 169 -24.19 30.50 -14.64
N GLN A 170 -23.26 31.26 -15.19
CA GLN A 170 -23.55 32.36 -16.10
C GLN A 170 -22.52 32.41 -17.22
N VAL A 171 -23.00 32.65 -18.43
CA VAL A 171 -22.17 32.87 -19.62
C VAL A 171 -22.13 34.36 -19.91
N PHE A 172 -20.95 34.87 -20.24
CA PHE A 172 -20.76 36.25 -20.70
C PHE A 172 -20.20 36.25 -22.12
N LYS A 173 -20.33 37.36 -22.84
CA LYS A 173 -19.84 37.49 -24.22
C LYS A 173 -18.61 38.40 -24.23
N ILE A 174 -17.41 37.82 -24.14
CA ILE A 174 -16.15 38.59 -24.26
C ILE A 174 -15.51 38.37 -25.64
N THR A 175 -15.54 37.15 -26.18
CA THR A 175 -14.93 36.85 -27.48
C THR A 175 -15.92 36.95 -28.65
N LEU A 176 -15.42 37.41 -29.81
CA LEU A 176 -16.20 37.49 -31.05
C LEU A 176 -16.35 36.08 -31.66
N GLY A 177 -17.60 35.62 -31.78
CA GLY A 177 -17.98 34.33 -32.36
C GLY A 177 -18.23 33.26 -31.30
N TRP A 178 -19.38 32.57 -31.40
CA TRP A 178 -19.77 31.51 -30.46
C TRP A 178 -18.98 30.23 -30.73
N LYS A 179 -18.24 29.73 -29.72
CA LYS A 179 -17.32 28.60 -29.89
C LYS A 179 -17.76 27.32 -29.20
N LEU A 180 -18.59 27.43 -28.16
CA LEU A 180 -19.16 26.31 -27.44
C LEU A 180 -20.66 26.51 -27.26
N SER A 181 -21.46 25.49 -27.56
CA SER A 181 -22.91 25.51 -27.35
C SER A 181 -23.31 25.19 -25.92
N ILE A 182 -22.37 24.79 -25.04
CA ILE A 182 -22.70 24.13 -23.76
C ILE A 182 -21.68 24.48 -22.69
N HIS A 183 -22.21 24.90 -21.55
CA HIS A 183 -21.45 25.31 -20.39
C HIS A 183 -21.99 24.56 -19.17
N VAL A 184 -21.10 24.12 -18.30
CA VAL A 184 -21.44 23.21 -17.21
C VAL A 184 -20.68 23.57 -15.94
N ALA A 185 -21.33 23.51 -14.78
CA ALA A 185 -20.72 23.64 -13.46
C ALA A 185 -21.17 22.50 -12.54
N MET A 186 -20.23 21.91 -11.82
CA MET A 186 -20.48 20.76 -10.95
C MET A 186 -19.46 20.65 -9.82
N LEU A 187 -19.79 19.85 -8.81
CA LEU A 187 -18.80 19.32 -7.86
C LEU A 187 -18.28 17.99 -8.39
N LEU A 188 -16.96 17.86 -8.48
CA LEU A 188 -16.31 16.67 -9.02
C LEU A 188 -15.57 15.92 -7.91
N TRP A 189 -15.83 14.62 -7.78
CA TRP A 189 -15.09 13.75 -6.86
C TRP A 189 -13.66 13.48 -7.37
N LEU A 190 -12.66 13.79 -6.55
CA LEU A 190 -11.24 13.65 -6.88
C LEU A 190 -10.80 12.23 -7.25
N LYS A 191 -11.39 11.18 -6.66
CA LYS A 191 -11.04 9.79 -7.05
C LYS A 191 -11.44 9.47 -8.49
N GLN A 192 -12.43 10.16 -9.05
CA GLN A 192 -12.82 10.00 -10.44
C GLN A 192 -11.95 10.77 -11.42
N ARG A 193 -10.99 11.57 -10.91
CA ARG A 193 -10.07 12.40 -11.72
C ARG A 193 -9.27 11.63 -12.76
N LEU A 194 -9.00 10.34 -12.52
CA LEU A 194 -8.26 9.48 -13.45
C LEU A 194 -9.13 9.02 -14.63
N LEU A 195 -10.40 8.67 -14.41
CA LEU A 195 -11.41 8.47 -15.46
C LEU A 195 -11.70 9.77 -16.21
N SER A 196 -11.57 10.88 -15.49
CA SER A 196 -11.78 12.23 -15.97
C SER A 196 -10.57 12.83 -16.71
N SER A 197 -9.43 12.14 -16.83
CA SER A 197 -8.33 12.62 -17.71
C SER A 197 -8.75 12.63 -19.20
N ARG A 198 -9.86 11.96 -19.54
CA ARG A 198 -10.58 12.05 -20.81
C ARG A 198 -11.69 13.14 -20.84
N LEU A 199 -11.79 14.02 -19.83
CA LEU A 199 -12.89 14.98 -19.53
C LEU A 199 -13.29 15.98 -20.63
N LEU A 200 -12.59 16.05 -21.75
CA LEU A 200 -12.84 17.06 -22.77
C LEU A 200 -13.64 16.54 -23.96
N ASP A 201 -14.27 15.37 -23.85
CA ASP A 201 -15.39 15.04 -24.74
C ASP A 201 -16.68 15.61 -24.15
N LEU A 202 -16.86 16.93 -24.32
CA LEU A 202 -18.03 17.73 -23.90
C LEU A 202 -19.37 17.06 -24.20
N LYS A 203 -19.42 16.18 -25.20
CA LYS A 203 -20.59 15.41 -25.64
C LYS A 203 -21.09 14.40 -24.60
N ASP A 204 -20.21 13.85 -23.76
CA ASP A 204 -20.60 12.89 -22.71
C ASP A 204 -21.20 13.61 -21.49
N LEU A 205 -20.66 14.78 -21.16
CA LEU A 205 -21.19 15.63 -20.09
C LEU A 205 -22.60 16.17 -20.41
N GLN A 206 -22.95 16.37 -21.68
CA GLN A 206 -24.33 16.72 -22.08
C GLN A 206 -25.38 15.72 -21.62
N LYS A 207 -25.01 14.43 -21.55
CA LYS A 207 -25.93 13.35 -21.20
C LYS A 207 -25.96 13.11 -19.69
N GLN A 208 -24.92 13.55 -18.99
CA GLN A 208 -24.73 13.28 -17.58
C GLN A 208 -25.45 14.34 -16.74
N LYS A 209 -26.63 13.98 -16.22
CA LYS A 209 -27.46 14.86 -15.39
C LYS A 209 -26.96 14.95 -13.94
N THR A 210 -26.30 13.91 -13.45
CA THR A 210 -25.82 13.81 -12.08
C THR A 210 -24.38 13.30 -12.03
N VAL A 211 -23.66 13.75 -11.01
CA VAL A 211 -22.29 13.34 -10.71
C VAL A 211 -22.17 12.93 -9.24
N PRO A 212 -21.28 11.98 -8.91
CA PRO A 212 -21.05 11.59 -7.53
C PRO A 212 -20.34 12.70 -6.77
N VAL A 213 -20.90 13.03 -5.60
CA VAL A 213 -20.35 13.99 -4.65
C VAL A 213 -20.20 13.31 -3.31
N VAL A 214 -19.05 13.50 -2.66
CA VAL A 214 -18.76 12.90 -1.35
C VAL A 214 -19.16 13.85 -0.23
N LEU A 215 -19.91 13.35 0.74
CA LEU A 215 -20.27 14.03 1.97
C LEU A 215 -19.45 13.45 3.12
N ASP A 216 -19.05 14.32 4.05
CA ASP A 216 -18.57 13.94 5.36
C ASP A 216 -19.78 13.88 6.32
N TRP A 217 -19.88 12.82 7.12
CA TRP A 217 -20.92 12.67 8.13
C TRP A 217 -20.30 12.31 9.49
N SER A 218 -20.99 12.69 10.56
CA SER A 218 -20.55 12.45 11.94
C SER A 218 -21.74 12.30 12.87
N ILE A 219 -21.57 11.56 13.96
CA ILE A 219 -22.55 11.44 15.03
C ILE A 219 -22.44 12.62 15.98
N GLY A 220 -23.59 13.25 16.23
CA GLY A 220 -23.74 14.32 17.22
C GLY A 220 -22.90 15.56 16.91
N ASN A 221 -22.76 16.42 17.92
CA ASN A 221 -22.08 17.72 17.80
C ASN A 221 -21.03 17.93 18.90
N VAL A 222 -20.52 16.84 19.47
CA VAL A 222 -19.52 16.83 20.55
C VAL A 222 -18.31 16.02 20.15
N THR A 223 -17.17 16.26 20.80
CA THR A 223 -15.94 15.49 20.58
C THR A 223 -15.99 14.13 21.26
N CYS A 224 -15.17 13.19 20.80
CA CYS A 224 -14.98 11.88 21.40
C CYS A 224 -14.65 11.94 22.89
N GLN A 225 -13.85 12.92 23.31
CA GLN A 225 -13.50 13.10 24.73
C GLN A 225 -14.72 13.39 25.61
N VAL A 226 -15.69 14.13 25.08
CA VAL A 226 -16.94 14.45 25.77
C VAL A 226 -17.91 13.28 25.67
N ALA A 227 -18.05 12.67 24.49
CA ALA A 227 -18.93 11.51 24.27
C ALA A 227 -18.56 10.32 25.17
N LYS A 228 -17.27 10.02 25.35
CA LYS A 228 -16.78 8.92 26.21
C LYS A 228 -17.06 9.13 27.70
N LYS A 229 -17.20 10.37 28.18
CA LYS A 229 -17.47 10.66 29.60
C LYS A 229 -18.91 10.33 30.00
N ASN A 230 -19.80 10.29 29.01
CA ASN A 230 -21.20 9.92 29.19
C ASN A 230 -21.41 8.55 28.53
N LEU A 231 -21.29 7.45 29.29
CA LEU A 231 -21.41 6.07 28.78
C LEU A 231 -22.71 5.82 28.01
N SER A 232 -23.77 6.58 28.27
CA SER A 232 -25.05 6.47 27.56
C SER A 232 -25.06 7.16 26.18
N THR A 233 -24.02 7.94 25.85
CA THR A 233 -23.94 8.74 24.62
C THR A 233 -22.73 8.41 23.74
N SER A 234 -21.90 7.43 24.14
CA SER A 234 -20.90 6.89 23.23
C SER A 234 -21.63 6.07 22.16
N GLY A 235 -21.86 6.68 21.00
CA GLY A 235 -22.50 6.05 19.84
C GLY A 235 -21.71 4.87 19.26
N CYS A 236 -20.45 4.67 19.69
CA CYS A 236 -19.68 3.48 19.40
C CYS A 236 -20.12 2.36 20.35
N GLY A 237 -21.11 1.59 19.93
CA GLY A 237 -21.70 0.51 20.73
C GLY A 237 -20.82 -0.74 20.82
N ALA A 238 -19.92 -0.97 19.85
CA ALA A 238 -19.22 -2.25 19.75
C ALA A 238 -18.09 -2.41 20.77
N MET A 239 -17.94 -3.63 21.30
CA MET A 239 -16.68 -4.03 21.91
C MET A 239 -15.55 -3.96 20.87
N HIS A 240 -14.34 -3.58 21.28
CA HIS A 240 -13.22 -3.29 20.38
C HIS A 240 -13.48 -2.18 19.35
N SER A 241 -14.41 -1.25 19.60
CA SER A 241 -14.54 -0.02 18.81
C SER A 241 -13.76 1.15 19.42
N GLN A 242 -13.37 2.08 18.56
CA GLN A 242 -12.76 3.35 18.91
C GLN A 242 -13.53 4.52 18.30
N CYS A 243 -13.57 5.61 19.06
CA CYS A 243 -14.15 6.88 18.63
C CYS A 243 -13.06 7.75 17.99
N ILE A 244 -13.36 8.33 16.82
CA ILE A 244 -12.49 9.21 16.05
C ILE A 244 -13.21 10.54 15.84
N ASP A 245 -12.58 11.65 16.24
CA ASP A 245 -13.14 12.99 16.04
C ASP A 245 -13.27 13.31 14.55
N SER A 246 -14.35 13.99 14.18
CA SER A 246 -14.56 14.44 12.80
C SER A 246 -13.47 15.43 12.37
N SER A 247 -13.03 15.36 11.12
CA SER A 247 -12.04 16.28 10.54
C SER A 247 -12.53 17.73 10.48
N ASN A 248 -13.85 17.93 10.49
CA ASN A 248 -14.51 19.24 10.53
C ASN A 248 -14.73 19.75 11.97
N GLY A 249 -14.26 19.01 12.99
CA GLY A 249 -14.22 19.41 14.40
C GLY A 249 -15.53 19.32 15.17
N LEU A 250 -16.65 19.06 14.49
CA LEU A 250 -17.96 18.82 15.10
C LEU A 250 -18.35 17.35 14.93
N GLY A 251 -18.72 16.70 16.02
CA GLY A 251 -19.12 15.29 16.03
C GLY A 251 -17.96 14.29 15.94
N TYR A 252 -18.30 13.01 15.88
CA TYR A 252 -17.35 11.91 15.80
C TYR A 252 -17.89 10.75 14.95
N HIS A 253 -17.00 9.86 14.52
CA HIS A 253 -17.38 8.57 13.94
C HIS A 253 -16.70 7.44 14.72
N CYS A 254 -17.12 6.21 14.47
CA CYS A 254 -16.62 5.03 15.14
C CYS A 254 -15.88 4.16 14.12
N SER A 255 -14.80 3.54 14.54
CA SER A 255 -14.05 2.54 13.77
C SER A 255 -13.84 1.32 14.64
N CYS A 256 -13.76 0.13 14.05
CA CYS A 256 -13.21 -1.00 14.78
C CYS A 256 -11.72 -0.73 15.09
N SER A 257 -11.25 -1.29 16.20
CA SER A 257 -9.84 -1.24 16.60
C SER A 257 -8.99 -2.04 15.61
N THR A 258 -7.69 -1.79 15.59
CA THR A 258 -6.74 -2.57 14.77
C THR A 258 -6.91 -4.08 15.04
N GLY A 259 -6.98 -4.88 13.97
CA GLY A 259 -7.22 -6.33 14.03
C GLY A 259 -8.70 -6.73 14.04
N PHE A 260 -9.63 -5.77 13.96
CA PHE A 260 -11.07 -6.03 13.94
C PHE A 260 -11.76 -5.36 12.74
N GLU A 261 -12.80 -6.00 12.22
CA GLU A 261 -13.65 -5.48 11.13
C GLU A 261 -15.15 -5.60 11.47
N GLY A 262 -16.00 -4.95 10.68
CA GLY A 262 -17.46 -4.94 10.87
C GLY A 262 -18.04 -3.56 11.19
N ASN A 263 -19.13 -3.52 11.95
CA ASN A 263 -19.86 -2.29 12.25
C ASN A 263 -19.64 -1.82 13.71
N PRO A 264 -18.86 -0.76 13.95
CA PRO A 264 -18.51 -0.30 15.30
C PRO A 264 -19.66 0.35 16.07
N TYR A 265 -20.81 0.57 15.44
CA TYR A 265 -21.99 1.18 16.04
C TYR A 265 -22.95 0.16 16.67
N LEU A 266 -22.74 -1.15 16.44
CA LEU A 266 -23.55 -2.24 17.00
C LEU A 266 -22.81 -2.93 18.16
N VAL A 267 -23.51 -3.36 19.21
CA VAL A 267 -22.91 -3.91 20.45
C VAL A 267 -21.86 -5.02 20.22
N ASP A 268 -22.12 -5.92 19.28
CA ASP A 268 -21.23 -7.01 18.88
C ASP A 268 -20.81 -6.89 17.40
N GLY A 269 -20.72 -5.65 16.90
CA GLY A 269 -20.53 -5.42 15.47
C GLY A 269 -19.09 -5.46 14.98
N CYS A 270 -18.10 -5.32 15.86
CA CYS A 270 -16.68 -5.52 15.51
C CYS A 270 -16.26 -6.96 15.85
N HIS A 271 -15.77 -7.68 14.85
CA HIS A 271 -15.25 -9.03 15.00
C HIS A 271 -13.79 -9.11 14.60
N ASP A 272 -13.11 -10.13 15.13
CA ASP A 272 -11.73 -10.44 14.83
C ASP A 272 -11.52 -10.68 13.32
N ILE A 273 -10.44 -10.14 12.77
CA ILE A 273 -10.00 -10.43 11.41
C ILE A 273 -9.12 -11.67 11.48
N ASP A 274 -9.50 -12.75 10.79
CA ASP A 274 -8.62 -13.91 10.66
C ASP A 274 -7.55 -13.64 9.59
N GLU A 275 -6.43 -13.05 10.00
CA GLU A 275 -5.35 -12.72 9.06
C GLU A 275 -4.72 -13.97 8.44
N CYS A 276 -4.84 -15.14 9.09
CA CYS A 276 -4.26 -16.40 8.60
C CYS A 276 -4.88 -16.89 7.29
N ILE A 277 -6.09 -16.43 6.94
CA ILE A 277 -6.72 -16.69 5.63
C ILE A 277 -5.84 -16.17 4.47
N SER A 278 -5.10 -15.09 4.69
CA SER A 278 -4.22 -14.48 3.69
C SER A 278 -2.82 -15.11 3.60
N THR A 279 -2.53 -16.14 4.41
CA THR A 279 -1.20 -16.79 4.53
C THR A 279 -0.03 -15.82 4.82
N PRO A 280 -0.13 -14.96 5.87
CA PRO A 280 0.84 -13.89 6.14
C PRO A 280 2.17 -14.38 6.74
N CYS A 281 2.25 -15.65 7.14
CA CYS A 281 3.42 -16.24 7.78
C CYS A 281 4.26 -17.08 6.81
N GLU A 282 5.56 -17.17 7.06
CA GLU A 282 6.45 -18.15 6.39
C GLU A 282 6.26 -19.57 6.93
N GLY A 283 5.97 -19.70 8.23
CA GLY A 283 5.64 -20.96 8.89
C GLY A 283 4.16 -21.08 9.25
N THR A 284 3.85 -21.71 10.39
CA THR A 284 2.46 -21.87 10.85
C THR A 284 1.89 -20.52 11.31
N CYS A 285 0.69 -20.19 10.82
CA CYS A 285 -0.08 -19.06 11.30
C CYS A 285 -1.11 -19.52 12.34
N ILE A 286 -1.17 -18.80 13.47
CA ILE A 286 -2.16 -19.02 14.53
C ILE A 286 -2.92 -17.70 14.70
N ASN A 287 -4.20 -17.71 14.36
CA ASN A 287 -5.04 -16.54 14.58
C ASN A 287 -5.26 -16.31 16.08
N THR A 288 -5.18 -15.06 16.53
CA THR A 288 -5.38 -14.64 17.92
C THR A 288 -6.35 -13.47 17.96
N LEU A 289 -6.88 -13.11 19.13
CA LEU A 289 -7.84 -12.02 19.20
C LEU A 289 -7.16 -10.66 18.95
N GLY A 290 -7.50 -10.01 17.83
CA GLY A 290 -7.02 -8.72 17.34
C GLY A 290 -5.66 -8.77 16.63
N SER A 291 -5.13 -9.96 16.33
CA SER A 291 -3.81 -10.15 15.70
C SER A 291 -3.60 -11.62 15.32
N TYR A 292 -2.47 -11.94 14.71
CA TYR A 292 -2.01 -13.31 14.50
C TYR A 292 -0.59 -13.53 15.03
N LEU A 293 -0.27 -14.78 15.32
CA LEU A 293 1.08 -15.24 15.65
C LEU A 293 1.61 -16.12 14.53
N CYS A 294 2.82 -15.85 14.08
CA CYS A 294 3.55 -16.76 13.21
C CYS A 294 4.56 -17.57 14.01
N SER A 295 4.68 -18.85 13.71
CA SER A 295 5.77 -19.68 14.22
C SER A 295 6.77 -19.96 13.12
N CYS A 296 8.05 -19.79 13.39
CA CYS A 296 9.12 -20.17 12.46
C CYS A 296 9.32 -21.70 12.40
N PRO A 297 9.81 -22.23 11.27
CA PRO A 297 10.33 -23.60 11.21
C PRO A 297 11.44 -23.84 12.25
N THR A 298 11.64 -25.09 12.66
CA THR A 298 12.65 -25.47 13.66
C THR A 298 14.05 -24.98 13.26
N GLY A 299 14.72 -24.23 14.15
CA GLY A 299 16.07 -23.70 13.94
C GLY A 299 16.16 -22.19 13.65
N PHE A 300 15.03 -21.50 13.56
CA PHE A 300 14.94 -20.07 13.27
C PHE A 300 14.29 -19.31 14.44
N GLU A 301 14.79 -18.12 14.77
CA GLU A 301 14.19 -17.21 15.78
C GLU A 301 13.86 -15.87 15.10
N ASP A 302 12.58 -15.62 14.87
CA ASP A 302 12.04 -14.40 14.24
C ASP A 302 10.53 -14.29 14.54
N ASP A 303 9.91 -13.18 14.19
CA ASP A 303 8.46 -12.98 14.29
C ASP A 303 7.64 -13.80 13.28
N GLY A 304 8.30 -14.43 12.30
CA GLY A 304 7.73 -15.37 11.33
C GLY A 304 6.84 -14.76 10.25
N LYS A 305 6.81 -13.43 10.12
CA LYS A 305 5.94 -12.67 9.19
C LYS A 305 6.60 -12.44 7.82
N LYS A 306 5.78 -12.39 6.76
CA LYS A 306 6.20 -12.16 5.36
C LYS A 306 6.37 -10.69 4.97
N ASP A 307 6.16 -9.75 5.89
CA ASP A 307 6.14 -8.30 5.65
C ASP A 307 7.52 -7.66 5.39
N GLY A 308 8.55 -8.47 5.13
CA GLY A 308 9.90 -8.01 4.77
C GLY A 308 10.70 -7.44 5.94
N THR A 309 10.12 -7.43 7.14
CA THR A 309 10.79 -7.10 8.41
C THR A 309 11.35 -8.32 9.13
N GLY A 310 11.13 -9.53 8.61
CA GLY A 310 11.61 -10.80 9.15
C GLY A 310 13.12 -10.79 9.37
N LEU A 311 13.50 -10.51 10.61
CA LEU A 311 14.87 -10.55 11.11
C LEU A 311 15.10 -11.96 11.65
N ILE A 312 15.64 -12.83 10.82
CA ILE A 312 16.13 -14.13 11.28
C ILE A 312 17.29 -13.89 12.23
N PHE A 313 17.02 -13.97 13.54
CA PHE A 313 18.03 -13.96 14.59
C PHE A 313 18.55 -15.39 14.85
N PRO A 314 19.81 -15.53 15.27
CA PRO A 314 20.27 -16.71 16.00
C PRO A 314 19.43 -17.05 17.22
N ALA A 315 19.18 -18.35 17.37
CA ALA A 315 19.13 -18.97 18.69
C ALA A 315 20.39 -18.61 19.50
N VAL A 316 20.19 -18.20 20.74
CA VAL A 316 21.23 -17.88 21.73
C VAL A 316 22.38 -18.90 21.69
N GLY A 317 23.61 -18.45 21.41
CA GLY A 317 24.83 -19.28 21.47
C GLY A 317 25.59 -19.48 20.14
N SER A 318 25.20 -18.78 19.06
CA SER A 318 25.81 -18.93 17.73
C SER A 318 26.92 -17.90 17.45
N SER A 319 28.07 -18.35 16.96
CA SER A 319 29.24 -17.50 16.61
C SER A 319 28.91 -16.51 15.49
N TRP A 320 29.41 -15.26 15.59
CA TRP A 320 29.23 -14.22 14.57
C TRP A 320 29.77 -14.63 13.18
N ILE A 321 30.81 -15.47 13.11
CA ILE A 321 31.33 -16.01 11.84
C ILE A 321 30.34 -16.94 11.15
N PHE A 322 29.65 -17.77 11.94
CA PHE A 322 28.63 -18.65 11.42
C PHE A 322 27.51 -17.85 10.76
N TRP A 323 27.12 -16.72 11.35
CA TRP A 323 26.12 -15.81 10.77
C TRP A 323 26.56 -15.17 9.47
N ILE A 324 27.78 -14.65 9.42
CA ILE A 324 28.31 -14.06 8.18
C ILE A 324 28.32 -15.12 7.07
N ALA A 325 28.76 -16.35 7.37
CA ALA A 325 28.76 -17.44 6.41
C ALA A 325 27.34 -17.80 5.94
N PHE A 326 26.40 -17.96 6.86
CA PHE A 326 25.01 -18.33 6.56
C PHE A 326 24.28 -17.25 5.76
N ASP A 327 24.33 -16.00 6.21
CA ASP A 327 23.59 -14.90 5.59
C ASP A 327 24.14 -14.55 4.20
N THR A 328 25.47 -14.64 4.03
CA THR A 328 26.11 -14.54 2.71
C THR A 328 25.66 -15.68 1.79
N ALA A 329 25.70 -16.93 2.26
CA ALA A 329 25.27 -18.08 1.46
C ALA A 329 23.79 -17.96 1.03
N ARG A 330 22.91 -17.54 1.94
CA ARG A 330 21.49 -17.29 1.67
C ARG A 330 21.29 -16.21 0.62
N SER A 331 22.03 -15.10 0.73
CA SER A 331 21.94 -13.97 -0.21
C SER A 331 22.37 -14.38 -1.62
N VAL A 332 23.46 -15.14 -1.73
CA VAL A 332 23.96 -15.63 -3.03
C VAL A 332 23.03 -16.70 -3.62
N ALA A 333 22.53 -17.63 -2.79
CA ALA A 333 21.58 -18.65 -3.22
C ALA A 333 20.26 -18.05 -3.73
N PHE A 334 19.80 -16.94 -3.13
CA PHE A 334 18.64 -16.19 -3.62
C PHE A 334 18.88 -15.61 -5.03
N LEU A 335 20.07 -15.05 -5.29
CA LEU A 335 20.43 -14.53 -6.62
C LEU A 335 20.45 -15.65 -7.68
N HIS A 336 20.99 -16.81 -7.34
CA HIS A 336 21.04 -17.97 -8.26
C HIS A 336 19.64 -18.55 -8.51
N SER A 337 18.86 -18.79 -7.44
CA SER A 337 17.58 -19.51 -7.55
C SER A 337 16.43 -18.65 -8.08
N ASN A 338 16.32 -17.39 -7.62
CA ASN A 338 15.17 -16.53 -7.96
C ASN A 338 15.45 -15.63 -9.16
N CYS A 339 16.70 -15.22 -9.35
CA CYS A 339 17.06 -14.30 -10.42
C CYS A 339 17.79 -14.98 -11.58
N GLY A 340 18.41 -16.16 -11.37
CA GLY A 340 19.23 -16.83 -12.38
C GLY A 340 20.48 -16.03 -12.75
N VAL A 341 21.00 -15.20 -11.83
CA VAL A 341 22.10 -14.26 -12.06
C VAL A 341 23.27 -14.61 -11.15
N ALA A 342 24.45 -14.80 -11.75
CA ALA A 342 25.72 -14.84 -11.03
C ALA A 342 26.16 -13.42 -10.65
N HIS A 343 26.54 -13.21 -9.39
CA HIS A 343 27.00 -11.94 -8.83
C HIS A 343 28.31 -11.47 -9.45
N GLY A 344 29.31 -12.36 -9.52
CA GLY A 344 30.56 -12.14 -10.26
C GLY A 344 31.70 -11.48 -9.50
N ASP A 345 31.40 -10.86 -8.37
CA ASP A 345 32.36 -10.12 -7.55
C ASP A 345 32.11 -10.31 -6.05
N ILE A 346 31.98 -11.57 -5.62
CA ILE A 346 31.85 -11.90 -4.18
C ILE A 346 33.25 -11.82 -3.56
N THR A 347 33.47 -10.83 -2.68
CA THR A 347 34.73 -10.64 -1.96
C THR A 347 34.45 -10.20 -0.52
N SER A 348 35.45 -10.26 0.36
CA SER A 348 35.32 -9.71 1.72
C SER A 348 35.04 -8.19 1.71
N LEU A 349 35.37 -7.47 0.62
CA LEU A 349 35.06 -6.06 0.41
C LEU A 349 33.63 -5.81 -0.09
N SER A 350 33.02 -6.79 -0.77
CA SER A 350 31.63 -6.70 -1.24
C SER A 350 30.62 -7.11 -0.17
N ILE A 351 31.08 -7.61 0.98
CA ILE A 351 30.25 -8.06 2.10
C ILE A 351 30.27 -6.97 3.18
N VAL A 352 29.21 -6.15 3.19
CA VAL A 352 29.08 -5.03 4.14
C VAL A 352 28.32 -5.50 5.37
N LEU A 353 28.89 -5.24 6.55
CA LEU A 353 28.29 -5.58 7.84
C LEU A 353 27.68 -4.33 8.50
N ASN A 354 26.52 -4.50 9.15
CA ASN A 354 25.98 -3.46 10.04
C ASN A 354 26.45 -3.66 11.50
N SER A 355 25.97 -2.82 12.42
CA SER A 355 26.32 -2.87 13.86
C SER A 355 25.92 -4.17 14.59
N VAL A 356 25.24 -5.09 13.91
CA VAL A 356 24.76 -6.37 14.44
C VAL A 356 25.28 -7.56 13.59
N TYR A 357 26.30 -7.34 12.74
CA TYR A 357 26.89 -8.34 11.82
C TYR A 357 25.97 -8.85 10.70
N ASN A 358 24.89 -8.14 10.36
CA ASN A 358 24.06 -8.52 9.22
C ASN A 358 24.80 -8.27 7.92
N VAL A 359 24.68 -9.20 6.98
CA VAL A 359 25.38 -9.12 5.69
C VAL A 359 24.52 -8.41 4.66
N LYS A 360 25.12 -7.44 3.96
CA LYS A 360 24.62 -6.95 2.68
C LYS A 360 25.70 -7.17 1.64
N VAL A 361 25.40 -7.97 0.63
CA VAL A 361 26.27 -8.13 -0.54
C VAL A 361 26.04 -6.92 -1.46
N SER A 362 27.05 -6.06 -1.59
CA SER A 362 26.98 -4.88 -2.47
C SER A 362 27.10 -5.31 -3.93
N LEU A 363 26.29 -4.67 -4.80
CA LEU A 363 26.37 -4.89 -6.24
C LEU A 363 27.73 -4.40 -6.78
N PRO A 364 28.29 -5.07 -7.81
CA PRO A 364 29.55 -4.65 -8.41
C PRO A 364 29.44 -3.23 -8.95
N LEU A 365 30.32 -2.34 -8.48
CA LEU A 365 30.43 -0.98 -9.01
C LEU A 365 30.91 -1.08 -10.47
N LEU A 366 30.07 -0.63 -11.40
CA LEU A 366 30.44 -0.40 -12.80
C LEU A 366 31.44 0.77 -12.90
N SER A 367 32.67 0.56 -12.44
CA SER A 367 33.81 1.43 -12.73
C SER A 367 35.12 0.71 -12.38
N GLU A 368 35.92 0.46 -13.42
CA GLU A 368 37.28 -0.07 -13.38
C GLU A 368 37.48 -1.46 -12.76
N TRP A 369 37.94 -2.39 -13.61
CA TRP A 369 38.27 -3.76 -13.27
C TRP A 369 39.37 -3.78 -12.20
N SER A 370 38.97 -3.91 -10.93
CA SER A 370 39.89 -4.27 -9.86
C SER A 370 40.14 -5.77 -9.95
N ASP A 371 41.26 -6.14 -10.56
CA ASP A 371 41.77 -7.50 -10.58
C ASP A 371 42.12 -7.95 -9.15
N THR A 372 41.14 -8.46 -8.40
CA THR A 372 41.37 -9.00 -7.05
C THR A 372 41.94 -10.41 -7.17
N TYR A 373 43.27 -10.49 -7.36
CA TYR A 373 44.04 -11.75 -7.41
C TYR A 373 43.70 -12.65 -6.20
N GLY A 374 43.21 -13.87 -6.46
CA GLY A 374 42.87 -14.89 -5.44
C GLY A 374 41.41 -15.37 -5.45
N TYR A 375 40.48 -14.52 -5.89
CA TYR A 375 39.03 -14.81 -5.89
C TYR A 375 38.52 -15.43 -7.19
N TRP A 376 39.42 -15.73 -8.13
CA TRP A 376 39.10 -16.20 -9.47
C TRP A 376 39.41 -17.68 -9.65
N ASN A 377 38.40 -18.43 -10.11
CA ASN A 377 38.52 -19.80 -10.60
C ASN A 377 39.44 -19.86 -11.85
N THR A 378 40.16 -20.98 -12.05
CA THR A 378 40.90 -21.33 -13.29
C THR A 378 40.14 -21.10 -14.60
N GLU A 379 38.82 -21.24 -14.61
CA GLU A 379 37.91 -21.00 -15.72
C GLU A 379 37.71 -19.50 -16.01
N LYS A 380 37.73 -18.66 -14.97
CA LYS A 380 37.74 -17.20 -15.09
C LYS A 380 39.09 -16.71 -15.65
N LEU A 381 40.18 -17.39 -15.31
CA LEU A 381 41.53 -17.17 -15.85
C LEU A 381 41.71 -17.66 -17.30
N ASN A 382 41.11 -18.79 -17.67
CA ASN A 382 41.31 -19.42 -18.98
C ASN A 382 40.32 -18.95 -20.07
N THR A 383 39.15 -18.41 -19.70
CA THR A 383 38.07 -18.13 -20.66
C THR A 383 37.60 -16.68 -20.72
N TRP A 384 38.11 -15.80 -19.85
CA TRP A 384 37.90 -14.33 -19.82
C TRP A 384 36.48 -13.78 -20.11
N LYS A 385 35.41 -14.58 -20.04
CA LYS A 385 34.09 -14.14 -20.52
C LYS A 385 32.86 -14.92 -20.05
N LYS A 386 32.94 -15.79 -19.04
CA LYS A 386 31.73 -16.44 -18.50
C LYS A 386 31.68 -16.31 -16.98
N LEU A 387 30.82 -15.41 -16.52
CA LEU A 387 30.34 -15.35 -15.14
C LEU A 387 29.38 -16.52 -14.94
N THR A 388 29.68 -17.40 -14.00
CA THR A 388 28.84 -18.57 -13.69
C THR A 388 28.57 -18.66 -12.19
N GLU A 389 27.51 -19.37 -11.82
CA GLU A 389 27.16 -19.63 -10.42
C GLU A 389 28.29 -20.35 -9.68
N GLU A 390 29.07 -21.19 -10.38
CA GLU A 390 30.24 -21.87 -9.85
C GLU A 390 31.39 -20.91 -9.49
N SER A 391 31.54 -19.80 -10.23
CA SER A 391 32.52 -18.78 -9.88
C SER A 391 32.15 -18.10 -8.57
N ASP A 392 30.87 -17.83 -8.33
CA ASP A 392 30.38 -17.25 -7.08
C ASP A 392 30.60 -18.19 -5.89
N VAL A 393 30.35 -19.49 -6.09
CA VAL A 393 30.61 -20.54 -5.08
C VAL A 393 32.08 -20.56 -4.67
N TYR A 394 32.99 -20.50 -5.66
CA TYR A 394 34.42 -20.47 -5.38
C TYR A 394 34.81 -19.21 -4.59
N SER A 395 34.39 -18.04 -5.07
CA SER A 395 34.70 -16.77 -4.41
C SER A 395 34.13 -16.71 -2.99
N PHE A 396 32.93 -17.26 -2.77
CA PHE A 396 32.36 -17.44 -1.43
C PHE A 396 33.21 -18.37 -0.55
N GLY A 397 33.72 -19.48 -1.09
CA GLY A 397 34.65 -20.36 -0.38
C GLY A 397 35.93 -19.66 0.08
N VAL A 398 36.46 -18.73 -0.74
CA VAL A 398 37.63 -17.91 -0.37
C VAL A 398 37.28 -16.99 0.79
N VAL A 399 36.14 -16.28 0.74
CA VAL A 399 35.66 -15.44 1.86
C VAL A 399 35.57 -16.23 3.16
N LEU A 400 35.02 -17.44 3.13
CA LEU A 400 34.88 -18.27 4.33
C LEU A 400 36.24 -18.62 4.95
N ALA A 401 37.22 -18.93 4.11
CA ALA A 401 38.55 -19.27 4.57
C ALA A 401 39.32 -18.02 5.06
N GLU A 402 39.10 -16.85 4.46
CA GLU A 402 39.59 -15.56 5.01
C GLU A 402 38.98 -15.25 6.39
N LEU A 403 37.67 -15.47 6.56
CA LEU A 403 37.01 -15.26 7.86
C LEU A 403 37.58 -16.16 8.97
N LEU A 404 37.98 -17.39 8.62
CA LEU A 404 38.54 -18.35 9.57
C LEU A 404 40.02 -18.08 9.89
N THR A 405 40.81 -17.70 8.89
CA THR A 405 42.26 -17.52 9.03
C THR A 405 42.65 -16.11 9.43
N GLY A 406 41.84 -15.10 9.10
CA GLY A 406 42.14 -13.69 9.29
C GLY A 406 43.15 -13.12 8.29
N ASP A 407 43.65 -13.94 7.35
CA ASP A 407 44.60 -13.54 6.33
C ASP A 407 43.87 -13.25 5.00
N MET A 408 44.25 -12.16 4.33
CA MET A 408 43.75 -11.82 3.00
C MET A 408 44.50 -12.62 1.94
N VAL A 409 43.75 -13.23 1.01
CA VAL A 409 44.26 -13.94 -0.18
C VAL A 409 44.97 -15.26 0.14
N ILE A 410 44.31 -16.37 -0.18
CA ILE A 410 44.84 -17.73 0.00
C ILE A 410 45.55 -18.17 -1.28
N ASN A 411 46.87 -18.37 -1.23
CA ASN A 411 47.61 -18.96 -2.35
C ASN A 411 47.48 -20.50 -2.39
N PHE A 412 47.93 -21.15 -3.48
CA PHE A 412 47.82 -22.61 -3.64
C PHE A 412 48.42 -23.42 -2.47
N ARG A 413 49.51 -22.96 -1.86
CA ARG A 413 50.17 -23.68 -0.74
C ARG A 413 49.42 -23.49 0.57
N GLU A 414 48.90 -22.29 0.81
CA GLU A 414 48.08 -21.98 1.98
C GLU A 414 46.74 -22.72 1.94
N ALA A 415 46.14 -22.85 0.75
CA ALA A 415 44.93 -23.64 0.55
C ALA A 415 45.18 -25.13 0.86
N ASP A 416 46.26 -25.72 0.33
CA ASP A 416 46.63 -27.11 0.61
C ASP A 416 46.88 -27.33 2.11
N TYR A 417 47.55 -26.39 2.77
CA TYR A 417 47.77 -26.45 4.22
C TYR A 417 46.44 -26.36 4.99
N PHE A 418 45.57 -25.42 4.63
CA PHE A 418 44.24 -25.25 5.23
C PHE A 418 43.39 -26.52 5.09
N PHE A 419 43.34 -27.13 3.90
CA PHE A 419 42.60 -28.38 3.68
C PHE A 419 43.22 -29.56 4.42
N SER A 420 44.55 -29.64 4.53
CA SER A 420 45.22 -30.67 5.33
C SER A 420 44.85 -30.55 6.81
N ALA A 421 44.83 -29.34 7.35
CA ALA A 421 44.48 -29.08 8.74
C ALA A 421 43.01 -29.43 9.02
N ILE A 422 42.08 -29.16 8.09
CA ILE A 422 40.67 -29.56 8.24
C ILE A 422 40.54 -31.10 8.27
N ARG A 423 41.20 -31.79 7.35
CA ARG A 423 41.11 -33.27 7.23
C ARG A 423 41.75 -34.01 8.39
N GLU A 424 42.79 -33.44 8.97
CA GLU A 424 43.52 -33.99 10.11
C GLU A 424 42.95 -33.55 11.47
N ASP A 425 41.80 -32.83 11.49
CA ASP A 425 41.17 -32.25 12.67
C ASP A 425 42.08 -31.29 13.47
N ARG A 426 43.02 -30.64 12.78
CA ARG A 426 43.97 -29.65 13.31
C ARG A 426 43.52 -28.20 13.09
N LEU A 427 42.22 -27.99 12.84
CA LEU A 427 41.65 -26.66 12.65
C LEU A 427 42.00 -25.67 13.79
N PRO A 428 41.95 -26.03 15.09
CA PRO A 428 42.29 -25.08 16.16
C PRO A 428 43.71 -24.53 16.09
N GLU A 429 44.65 -25.24 15.45
CA GLU A 429 46.05 -24.83 15.31
C GLU A 429 46.25 -23.72 14.28
N ILE A 430 45.33 -23.61 13.32
CA ILE A 430 45.41 -22.66 12.20
C ILE A 430 44.47 -21.46 12.36
N LEU A 431 43.60 -21.49 13.36
CA LEU A 431 42.69 -20.38 13.67
C LEU A 431 43.41 -19.30 14.50
N PRO A 432 43.09 -18.01 14.29
CA PRO A 432 43.56 -16.95 15.16
C PRO A 432 43.18 -17.21 16.63
N PRO A 433 44.07 -16.97 17.61
CA PRO A 433 43.80 -17.23 19.03
C PRO A 433 42.55 -16.53 19.55
N ARG A 434 42.26 -15.33 19.03
CA ARG A 434 41.05 -14.57 19.35
C ARG A 434 39.78 -15.33 18.96
N LEU A 435 39.80 -15.97 17.80
CA LEU A 435 38.67 -16.73 17.28
C LEU A 435 38.39 -17.99 18.10
N VAL A 436 39.45 -18.69 18.49
CA VAL A 436 39.37 -19.87 19.37
C VAL A 436 38.76 -19.50 20.73
N SER A 437 38.96 -18.27 21.20
CA SER A 437 38.40 -17.80 22.48
C SER A 437 36.97 -17.25 22.40
N GLU A 438 36.55 -16.68 21.26
CA GLU A 438 35.28 -15.97 21.13
C GLU A 438 34.16 -16.83 20.52
N ALA A 439 34.49 -17.91 19.81
CA ALA A 439 33.55 -18.68 18.99
C ALA A 439 33.48 -20.16 19.37
N ASN A 440 32.32 -20.78 19.13
CA ASN A 440 32.13 -22.21 19.33
C ASN A 440 32.93 -23.01 18.30
N ILE A 441 33.87 -23.83 18.77
CA ILE A 441 34.79 -24.58 17.91
C ILE A 441 34.07 -25.55 16.96
N GLU A 442 32.94 -26.14 17.39
CA GLU A 442 32.16 -27.04 16.54
C GLU A 442 31.49 -26.25 15.40
N GLN A 443 31.04 -25.03 15.65
CA GLN A 443 30.50 -24.16 14.59
C GLN A 443 31.61 -23.74 13.61
N LEU A 444 32.80 -23.42 14.11
CA LEU A 444 33.95 -23.10 13.25
C LEU A 444 34.36 -24.29 12.37
N LYS A 445 34.30 -25.53 12.90
CA LYS A 445 34.52 -26.75 12.11
C LYS A 445 33.52 -26.87 10.97
N HIS A 446 32.23 -26.58 11.22
CA HIS A 446 31.21 -26.61 10.16
C HIS A 446 31.48 -25.57 9.06
N VAL A 447 31.86 -24.35 9.44
CA VAL A 447 32.23 -23.29 8.47
C VAL A 447 33.48 -23.69 7.68
N ALA A 448 34.47 -24.31 8.31
CA ALA A 448 35.69 -24.79 7.63
C ALA A 448 35.40 -25.92 6.64
N MET A 449 34.52 -26.86 7.01
CA MET A 449 34.05 -27.91 6.10
C MET A 449 33.27 -27.34 4.90
N LEU A 450 32.49 -26.29 5.12
CA LEU A 450 31.78 -25.58 4.05
C LEU A 450 32.79 -24.89 3.10
N ALA A 451 33.79 -24.21 3.65
CA ALA A 451 34.89 -23.61 2.87
C ALA A 451 35.62 -24.66 2.02
N GLU A 452 36.01 -25.81 2.61
CA GLU A 452 36.63 -26.92 1.86
C GLU A 452 35.73 -27.35 0.70
N ARG A 453 34.44 -27.57 0.94
CA ARG A 453 33.49 -28.02 -0.11
C ARG A 453 33.36 -27.03 -1.25
N CYS A 454 33.25 -25.74 -0.97
CA CYS A 454 33.14 -24.69 -1.97
C CYS A 454 34.44 -24.56 -2.80
N LEU A 455 35.61 -24.82 -2.21
CA LEU A 455 36.91 -24.71 -2.88
C LEU A 455 37.38 -26.00 -3.58
N ARG A 456 36.79 -27.16 -3.26
CA ARG A 456 37.25 -28.49 -3.70
C ARG A 456 37.25 -28.73 -5.21
N HIS A 457 36.40 -28.04 -5.97
CA HIS A 457 36.24 -28.22 -7.42
C HIS A 457 37.48 -27.80 -8.23
N ILE A 458 38.42 -27.05 -7.64
CA ILE A 458 39.61 -26.55 -8.35
C ILE A 458 40.90 -27.20 -7.84
N TRP A 459 40.98 -27.46 -6.53
CA TRP A 459 42.17 -28.09 -5.93
C TRP A 459 42.15 -29.63 -5.97
N GLY A 460 41.00 -30.26 -6.20
CA GLY A 460 40.84 -31.73 -6.18
C GLY A 460 41.11 -32.47 -7.50
N ASP A 461 41.05 -31.79 -8.64
CA ASP A 461 40.95 -32.45 -9.96
C ASP A 461 42.27 -32.69 -10.70
N THR A 462 43.42 -32.48 -10.07
CA THR A 462 44.70 -32.92 -10.65
C THR A 462 45.00 -34.41 -10.43
N LYS A 463 44.15 -35.16 -9.71
CA LYS A 463 44.43 -36.59 -9.46
C LYS A 463 43.37 -37.61 -9.85
N ASN A 464 42.09 -37.29 -10.04
CA ASN A 464 41.10 -38.27 -10.53
C ASN A 464 39.92 -37.56 -11.20
N GLY A 465 39.93 -37.48 -12.53
CA GLY A 465 38.90 -36.79 -13.32
C GLY A 465 37.49 -37.34 -13.11
N GLY A 466 36.70 -36.65 -12.29
CA GLY A 466 35.27 -36.90 -12.11
C GLY A 466 34.50 -35.58 -12.10
N SER A 467 33.82 -35.27 -13.20
CA SER A 467 32.89 -34.13 -13.26
C SER A 467 31.68 -34.41 -12.35
N GLY A 468 31.47 -33.59 -11.33
CA GLY A 468 30.30 -33.69 -10.46
C GLY A 468 29.95 -32.35 -9.83
N ASN A 469 28.66 -31.97 -9.93
CA ASN A 469 27.98 -30.77 -9.44
C ASN A 469 28.44 -30.24 -8.06
N GLY A 470 29.61 -29.61 -7.99
CA GLY A 470 30.18 -29.08 -6.73
C GLY A 470 29.40 -27.89 -6.15
N ALA A 471 28.88 -27.01 -7.03
CA ALA A 471 28.09 -25.83 -6.66
C ALA A 471 26.78 -26.20 -5.96
N GLU A 472 26.05 -27.16 -6.53
CA GLU A 472 24.81 -27.68 -5.96
C GLU A 472 25.04 -28.34 -4.58
N SER A 473 26.24 -28.90 -4.36
CA SER A 473 26.63 -29.51 -3.08
C SER A 473 26.97 -28.48 -1.99
N CYS A 474 27.58 -27.34 -2.33
CA CYS A 474 28.03 -26.37 -1.32
C CYS A 474 26.84 -25.59 -0.71
N PHE A 475 25.97 -25.02 -1.54
CA PHE A 475 24.81 -24.27 -1.02
C PHE A 475 23.74 -25.16 -0.39
N LYS A 476 23.50 -26.37 -0.93
CA LYS A 476 22.62 -27.34 -0.25
C LYS A 476 23.17 -27.74 1.12
N TYR A 477 24.49 -27.81 1.31
CA TYR A 477 25.08 -28.06 2.62
C TYR A 477 24.95 -26.85 3.55
N ALA A 478 25.18 -25.63 3.05
CA ALA A 478 25.04 -24.40 3.83
C ALA A 478 23.59 -24.12 4.30
N LEU A 479 22.59 -24.55 3.53
CA LEU A 479 21.17 -24.34 3.85
C LEU A 479 20.54 -25.49 4.64
N ALA A 480 21.19 -26.67 4.71
CA ALA A 480 20.64 -27.87 5.37
C ALA A 480 21.21 -28.12 6.78
N ARG A 481 22.27 -27.42 7.18
CA ARG A 481 22.93 -27.49 8.49
C ARG A 481 23.14 -26.10 9.04
#